data_AF-A0A2D8BWI2-F1
#
_entry.id   AF-A0A2D8BWI2-F1
#
_cell.length_a   1.000
_cell.length_b   1.000
_cell.length_c   1.000
_cell.angle_alpha   90.00
_cell.angle_beta   90.00
_cell.angle_gamma   90.00
#
_symmetry.space_group_name_H-M   'P 1'
#
loop_
_entity.id
_entity.type
_entity.pdbx_description
1 polymer ?
#
loop_
_entity_poly.entity_id
_entity_poly.type
_entity_poly.pdbx_seq_one_letter_code
_entity_poly.pdbx_strand_id
1 'polypeptide(L)'
;MRHYTAIFLLATVSAWAADNEVYVDQSGDNANIDIEQLGSSNIIGGLNSTAGSLTAFDLDGTGLTLDINQIGDTNKFLGDIYGNSITGFFEFDGDTNTFTIQGDPTNTFGINNSNYNVDVTGNTNTFTLNHGTAALASGLDLDWIIQGDDNEITYGIDIDGATSYLDIDGDNNNLTYDGDGAAGGYFYLDQTGNNRNWTIKQQSTLNNDWLKIISNTSGGTLCIIQNDGGTSTSC
;
A
#
# COMPACT_ATOMS: atom_id res chain seq x y z
N MET A 1 3.43 52.82 48.74
CA MET A 1 3.59 52.36 47.34
C MET A 1 3.53 50.84 47.36
N ARG A 2 2.64 50.20 46.59
CA ARG A 2 2.59 48.73 46.47
C ARG A 2 3.25 48.35 45.15
N HIS A 3 4.25 47.46 45.21
CA HIS A 3 4.87 46.91 44.01
C HIS A 3 4.00 45.81 43.43
N TYR A 4 3.76 45.86 42.12
CA TYR A 4 3.14 44.78 41.37
C TYR A 4 4.24 44.00 40.66
N THR A 5 4.49 42.76 41.09
CA THR A 5 5.41 41.85 40.40
C THR A 5 4.63 41.15 39.30
N ALA A 6 4.96 41.45 38.04
CA ALA A 6 4.40 40.72 36.91
C ALA A 6 5.02 39.32 36.83
N ILE A 7 4.19 38.27 36.92
CA ILE A 7 4.62 36.89 36.67
C ILE A 7 4.52 36.64 35.17
N PHE A 8 5.66 36.54 34.49
CA PHE A 8 5.71 35.99 33.13
C PHE A 8 5.60 34.47 33.21
N LEU A 9 4.44 33.94 32.82
CA LEU A 9 4.29 32.51 32.59
C LEU A 9 4.94 32.17 31.24
N LEU A 10 6.17 31.67 31.26
CA LEU A 10 6.79 31.10 30.07
C LEU A 10 6.15 29.73 29.82
N ALA A 11 5.07 29.72 29.04
CA ALA A 11 4.48 28.48 28.55
C ALA A 11 5.48 27.83 27.57
N THR A 12 6.24 26.85 28.07
CA THR A 12 6.96 25.91 27.20
C THR A 12 5.92 25.13 26.43
N VAL A 13 5.75 25.47 25.15
CA VAL A 13 4.85 24.73 24.27
C VAL A 13 5.48 23.36 24.03
N SER A 14 5.06 22.38 24.81
CA SER A 14 5.30 20.97 24.53
C SER A 14 4.43 20.58 23.33
N ALA A 15 4.81 21.05 22.14
CA ALA A 15 4.19 20.70 20.87
C ALA A 15 4.60 19.28 20.48
N TRP A 16 4.13 18.31 21.25
CA TRP A 16 3.93 16.95 20.79
C TRP A 16 2.53 16.96 20.18
N ALA A 17 2.44 16.85 18.87
CA ALA A 17 1.17 16.56 18.22
C ALA A 17 0.64 15.24 18.81
N ALA A 18 -0.68 15.12 18.93
CA ALA A 18 -1.26 13.86 19.38
C ALA A 18 -1.28 12.88 18.20
N ASP A 19 -0.32 11.96 18.18
CA ASP A 19 -0.29 10.85 17.23
C ASP A 19 -1.36 9.80 17.65
N ASN A 20 -2.23 9.38 16.73
CA ASN A 20 -3.09 8.22 16.95
C ASN A 20 -2.27 6.95 16.67
N GLU A 21 -2.26 6.00 17.62
CA GLU A 21 -1.50 4.75 17.51
C GLU A 21 -2.41 3.53 17.70
N VAL A 22 -2.39 2.60 16.75
CA VAL A 22 -3.12 1.32 16.78
C VAL A 22 -2.16 0.14 16.61
N TYR A 23 -2.36 -0.85 17.47
CA TYR A 23 -1.69 -2.15 17.52
C TYR A 23 -2.75 -3.22 17.32
N VAL A 24 -2.48 -4.25 16.50
CA VAL A 24 -3.35 -5.44 16.40
C VAL A 24 -2.49 -6.70 16.26
N ASP A 25 -2.64 -7.61 17.22
CA ASP A 25 -2.20 -9.00 17.13
C ASP A 25 -3.50 -9.82 17.14
N GLN A 26 -3.83 -10.44 16.00
CA GLN A 26 -5.04 -11.21 15.81
C GLN A 26 -4.70 -12.60 15.31
N SER A 27 -5.24 -13.61 15.99
CA SER A 27 -5.20 -15.00 15.53
C SER A 27 -6.57 -15.66 15.61
N GLY A 28 -6.91 -16.44 14.59
CA GLY A 28 -8.16 -17.20 14.51
C GLY A 28 -8.71 -17.25 13.08
N ASP A 29 -9.49 -18.29 12.78
CA ASP A 29 -9.88 -18.63 11.40
C ASP A 29 -10.47 -17.47 10.57
N ASN A 30 -11.17 -16.51 11.19
CA ASN A 30 -11.73 -15.35 10.52
C ASN A 30 -11.76 -14.10 11.42
N ALA A 31 -11.63 -12.91 10.82
CA ALA A 31 -11.83 -11.62 11.49
C ALA A 31 -12.46 -10.57 10.56
N ASN A 32 -13.20 -9.62 11.14
CA ASN A 32 -13.61 -8.37 10.49
C ASN A 32 -13.11 -7.21 11.35
N ILE A 33 -12.32 -6.30 10.77
CA ILE A 33 -11.59 -5.26 11.49
C ILE A 33 -11.82 -3.92 10.80
N ASP A 34 -12.54 -3.03 11.48
CA ASP A 34 -12.82 -1.67 11.02
C ASP A 34 -11.98 -0.70 11.89
N ILE A 35 -11.13 0.13 11.28
CA ILE A 35 -10.26 1.10 11.97
C ILE A 35 -10.38 2.48 11.30
N GLU A 36 -10.88 3.47 12.04
CA GLU A 36 -10.88 4.88 11.65
C GLU A 36 -9.92 5.67 12.55
N GLN A 37 -8.99 6.42 11.97
CA GLN A 37 -8.08 7.33 12.69
C GLN A 37 -8.23 8.76 12.19
N LEU A 38 -8.53 9.68 13.11
CA LEU A 38 -8.75 11.10 12.86
C LEU A 38 -7.79 11.92 13.73
N GLY A 39 -6.76 12.52 13.13
CA GLY A 39 -5.72 13.26 13.87
C GLY A 39 -4.62 13.76 12.94
N SER A 40 -3.79 14.71 13.36
CA SER A 40 -2.72 15.27 12.49
C SER A 40 -1.65 14.25 12.11
N SER A 41 -1.56 13.13 12.85
CA SER A 41 -0.63 12.05 12.59
C SER A 41 -1.25 10.74 13.06
N ASN A 42 -1.28 9.74 12.19
CA ASN A 42 -1.97 8.46 12.40
C ASN A 42 -1.03 7.30 12.07
N ILE A 43 -0.96 6.30 12.96
CA ILE A 43 -0.20 5.06 12.76
C ILE A 43 -1.04 3.83 13.12
N ILE A 44 -1.10 2.89 12.19
CA ILE A 44 -1.34 1.46 12.44
C ILE A 44 -0.01 0.77 12.14
N GLY A 45 0.55 0.05 13.11
CA GLY A 45 1.88 -0.58 12.96
C GLY A 45 1.86 -2.06 13.28
N GLY A 46 2.74 -2.90 12.71
CA GLY A 46 3.88 -2.47 11.90
C GLY A 46 4.82 -3.56 11.37
N LEU A 47 5.78 -3.11 10.55
CA LEU A 47 7.10 -3.75 10.37
C LEU A 47 8.15 -3.01 11.23
N ASN A 48 7.82 -2.86 12.52
CA ASN A 48 8.56 -2.11 13.57
C ASN A 48 8.39 -0.56 13.51
N SER A 49 7.15 -0.10 13.36
CA SER A 49 6.71 1.30 13.36
C SER A 49 6.97 2.06 14.67
N THR A 50 6.91 3.40 14.63
CA THR A 50 6.96 4.26 15.84
C THR A 50 6.23 5.61 15.68
N ALA A 51 5.33 5.93 16.61
CA ALA A 51 5.19 7.25 17.24
C ALA A 51 5.18 7.16 18.80
N GLY A 52 5.22 5.95 19.36
CA GLY A 52 5.47 5.65 20.76
C GLY A 52 6.28 4.36 20.92
N SER A 53 5.91 3.31 20.17
CA SER A 53 6.76 2.19 19.67
C SER A 53 5.85 1.04 19.21
N LEU A 54 5.47 1.00 17.94
CA LEU A 54 4.46 0.06 17.41
C LEU A 54 5.05 -1.09 16.57
N THR A 55 5.02 -2.28 17.14
CA THR A 55 4.91 -3.58 16.45
C THR A 55 4.00 -4.42 17.34
N ALA A 56 2.92 -5.05 16.85
CA ALA A 56 2.64 -5.47 15.47
C ALA A 56 1.20 -5.15 14.98
N PHE A 57 1.04 -5.27 13.65
CA PHE A 57 -0.21 -5.41 12.90
C PHE A 57 0.02 -6.72 12.15
N ASP A 58 -0.48 -7.78 12.77
CA ASP A 58 -0.21 -9.17 12.43
C ASP A 58 -1.55 -9.89 12.51
N LEU A 59 -2.01 -10.40 11.37
CA LEU A 59 -3.32 -11.02 11.23
C LEU A 59 -3.18 -12.45 10.71
N ASP A 60 -3.35 -13.42 11.60
CA ASP A 60 -3.45 -14.85 11.28
C ASP A 60 -4.92 -15.26 11.12
N GLY A 61 -5.37 -15.54 9.89
CA GLY A 61 -6.72 -16.06 9.66
C GLY A 61 -7.04 -16.44 8.21
N THR A 62 -7.79 -17.53 8.02
CA THR A 62 -8.15 -18.03 6.68
C THR A 62 -9.07 -17.10 5.87
N GLY A 63 -9.88 -16.28 6.55
CA GLY A 63 -10.82 -15.32 5.96
C GLY A 63 -10.80 -13.99 6.70
N LEU A 64 -10.24 -12.94 6.11
CA LEU A 64 -10.06 -11.64 6.76
C LEU A 64 -10.79 -10.54 5.99
N THR A 65 -11.44 -9.63 6.71
CA THR A 65 -12.04 -8.41 6.14
C THR A 65 -11.54 -7.20 6.89
N LEU A 66 -11.02 -6.21 6.16
CA LEU A 66 -10.39 -5.00 6.68
C LEU A 66 -11.04 -3.76 6.06
N ASP A 67 -11.38 -2.78 6.89
CA ASP A 67 -11.86 -1.45 6.51
C ASP A 67 -11.01 -0.43 7.29
N ILE A 68 -10.07 0.21 6.61
CA ILE A 68 -9.05 1.08 7.23
C ILE A 68 -9.17 2.48 6.64
N ASN A 69 -9.47 3.47 7.47
CA ASN A 69 -9.60 4.87 7.06
C ASN A 69 -8.68 5.74 7.92
N GLN A 70 -7.64 6.34 7.34
CA GLN A 70 -6.72 7.25 8.03
C GLN A 70 -6.84 8.67 7.46
N ILE A 71 -7.26 9.61 8.30
CA ILE A 71 -7.55 11.00 7.94
C ILE A 71 -6.70 11.94 8.81
N GLY A 72 -5.76 12.66 8.19
CA GLY A 72 -4.73 13.41 8.90
C GLY A 72 -3.57 13.92 8.05
N ASP A 73 -2.86 14.95 8.50
CA ASP A 73 -1.71 15.52 7.76
C ASP A 73 -0.67 14.43 7.39
N THR A 74 -0.41 13.46 8.28
CA THR A 74 0.42 12.29 7.97
C THR A 74 -0.21 10.96 8.38
N ASN A 75 -0.40 10.05 7.44
CA ASN A 75 -0.97 8.72 7.69
C ASN A 75 0.05 7.60 7.43
N LYS A 76 0.01 6.55 8.25
CA LYS A 76 0.91 5.41 8.16
C LYS A 76 0.20 4.11 8.51
N PHE A 77 0.20 3.16 7.58
CA PHE A 77 -0.26 1.81 7.80
C PHE A 77 0.82 0.81 7.40
N LEU A 78 1.21 -0.07 8.32
CA LEU A 78 2.30 -1.02 8.14
C LEU A 78 1.92 -2.37 8.79
N GLY A 79 2.17 -3.50 8.12
CA GLY A 79 2.25 -4.82 8.76
C GLY A 79 1.98 -6.02 7.85
N ASP A 80 1.81 -7.20 8.45
CA ASP A 80 1.78 -8.49 7.76
C ASP A 80 0.39 -9.15 7.90
N ILE A 81 -0.10 -9.79 6.83
CA ILE A 81 -1.43 -10.40 6.78
C ILE A 81 -1.29 -11.84 6.27
N TYR A 82 -1.45 -12.81 7.17
CA TYR A 82 -1.36 -14.23 6.89
C TYR A 82 -2.77 -14.82 6.73
N GLY A 83 -3.28 -14.85 5.50
CA GLY A 83 -4.63 -15.37 5.26
C GLY A 83 -4.96 -15.73 3.83
N ASN A 84 -5.72 -16.81 3.64
CA ASN A 84 -6.01 -17.30 2.30
C ASN A 84 -6.91 -16.34 1.49
N SER A 85 -8.03 -15.87 2.05
CA SER A 85 -8.91 -14.91 1.37
C SER A 85 -9.06 -13.65 2.22
N ILE A 86 -8.51 -12.55 1.73
CA ILE A 86 -8.50 -11.25 2.42
C ILE A 86 -9.30 -10.25 1.58
N THR A 87 -10.27 -9.57 2.17
CA THR A 87 -10.92 -8.40 1.59
C THR A 87 -10.41 -7.16 2.32
N GLY A 88 -9.81 -6.21 1.62
CA GLY A 88 -9.27 -4.99 2.23
C GLY A 88 -9.71 -3.72 1.52
N PHE A 89 -10.29 -2.79 2.26
CA PHE A 89 -10.47 -1.40 1.85
C PHE A 89 -9.52 -0.52 2.67
N PHE A 90 -8.75 0.32 1.98
CA PHE A 90 -7.70 1.13 2.58
C PHE A 90 -7.80 2.58 2.06
N GLU A 91 -8.42 3.46 2.83
CA GLU A 91 -8.58 4.89 2.54
C GLU A 91 -7.52 5.73 3.28
N PHE A 92 -6.85 6.61 2.54
CA PHE A 92 -5.88 7.55 3.10
C PHE A 92 -6.15 8.99 2.60
N ASP A 93 -6.56 9.88 3.51
CA ASP A 93 -6.74 11.32 3.25
C ASP A 93 -5.72 12.11 4.08
N GLY A 94 -4.72 12.69 3.41
CA GLY A 94 -3.61 13.36 4.10
C GLY A 94 -2.49 13.89 3.21
N ASP A 95 -1.79 14.92 3.67
CA ASP A 95 -0.66 15.52 2.93
C ASP A 95 0.46 14.50 2.65
N THR A 96 0.68 13.53 3.55
CA THR A 96 1.69 12.47 3.36
C THR A 96 1.18 11.12 3.84
N ASN A 97 1.11 10.14 2.94
CA ASN A 97 0.62 8.78 3.23
C ASN A 97 1.71 7.73 3.04
N THR A 98 1.78 6.75 3.93
CA THR A 98 2.69 5.60 3.83
C THR A 98 1.94 4.30 4.10
N PHE A 99 2.05 3.34 3.18
CA PHE A 99 1.41 2.03 3.26
C PHE A 99 2.44 0.94 2.98
N THR A 100 2.50 -0.09 3.82
CA THR A 100 3.29 -1.30 3.52
C THR A 100 2.59 -2.52 4.07
N ILE A 101 2.12 -3.40 3.19
CA ILE A 101 1.58 -4.70 3.59
C ILE A 101 2.26 -5.86 2.88
N GLN A 102 2.34 -7.00 3.57
CA GLN A 102 2.76 -8.28 3.01
C GLN A 102 1.64 -9.31 3.20
N GLY A 103 1.08 -9.81 2.10
CA GLY A 103 0.14 -10.92 2.07
C GLY A 103 0.86 -12.27 2.05
N ASP A 104 0.71 -13.04 3.13
CA ASP A 104 1.26 -14.38 3.39
C ASP A 104 2.68 -14.60 2.82
N PRO A 105 3.69 -13.82 3.27
CA PRO A 105 5.03 -13.89 2.72
C PRO A 105 5.74 -15.24 2.95
N THR A 106 5.20 -16.10 3.83
CA THR A 106 5.77 -17.41 4.19
C THR A 106 4.95 -18.62 3.73
N ASN A 107 3.84 -18.42 3.01
CA ASN A 107 2.91 -19.49 2.59
C ASN A 107 2.39 -20.33 3.77
N THR A 108 1.95 -19.64 4.83
CA THR A 108 1.39 -20.21 6.05
C THR A 108 -0.05 -20.70 5.83
N PHE A 109 -0.86 -19.97 5.05
CA PHE A 109 -2.26 -20.29 4.78
C PHE A 109 -2.59 -20.39 3.27
N GLY A 110 -1.71 -19.92 2.40
CA GLY A 110 -2.04 -19.57 1.02
C GLY A 110 -2.62 -18.16 0.95
N ILE A 111 -2.91 -17.68 -0.26
CA ILE A 111 -3.24 -16.27 -0.50
C ILE A 111 -4.18 -16.06 -1.73
N ASN A 112 -5.17 -16.94 -1.86
CA ASN A 112 -6.07 -17.06 -3.01
C ASN A 112 -7.43 -16.39 -2.82
N ASN A 113 -7.93 -15.69 -3.84
CA ASN A 113 -9.21 -14.97 -3.84
C ASN A 113 -9.21 -13.85 -2.79
N SER A 114 -8.14 -13.06 -2.76
CA SER A 114 -8.12 -11.79 -2.03
C SER A 114 -8.56 -10.65 -2.94
N ASN A 115 -9.15 -9.61 -2.37
CA ASN A 115 -9.57 -8.40 -3.06
C ASN A 115 -9.10 -7.20 -2.22
N TYR A 116 -8.34 -6.30 -2.83
CA TYR A 116 -7.90 -5.06 -2.20
C TYR A 116 -8.31 -3.86 -3.04
N ASN A 117 -8.79 -2.81 -2.36
CA ASN A 117 -8.97 -1.49 -2.93
C ASN A 117 -8.23 -0.46 -2.07
N VAL A 118 -7.29 0.25 -2.67
CA VAL A 118 -6.51 1.33 -2.05
C VAL A 118 -6.96 2.66 -2.65
N ASP A 119 -7.63 3.50 -1.85
CA ASP A 119 -8.13 4.82 -2.26
C ASP A 119 -7.37 5.92 -1.51
N VAL A 120 -6.80 6.86 -2.25
CA VAL A 120 -5.79 7.78 -1.73
C VAL A 120 -6.02 9.19 -2.25
N THR A 121 -6.11 10.13 -1.31
CA THR A 121 -6.03 11.57 -1.57
C THR A 121 -4.88 12.15 -0.75
N GLY A 122 -3.82 12.63 -1.42
CA GLY A 122 -2.68 13.18 -0.70
C GLY A 122 -1.52 13.64 -1.55
N ASN A 123 -0.80 14.68 -1.11
CA ASN A 123 0.26 15.30 -1.91
C ASN A 123 1.48 14.39 -2.12
N THR A 124 1.85 13.57 -1.13
CA THR A 124 3.01 12.66 -1.19
C THR A 124 2.65 11.27 -0.69
N ASN A 125 2.78 10.27 -1.55
CA ASN A 125 2.32 8.91 -1.30
C ASN A 125 3.46 7.89 -1.50
N THR A 126 3.72 7.04 -0.50
CA THR A 126 4.78 6.01 -0.57
C THR A 126 4.23 4.65 -0.18
N PHE A 127 3.95 3.81 -1.19
CA PHE A 127 3.18 2.58 -1.03
C PHE A 127 3.94 1.33 -1.43
N THR A 128 3.78 0.28 -0.64
CA THR A 128 4.36 -1.04 -0.87
C THR A 128 3.34 -2.15 -0.59
N LEU A 129 3.17 -3.07 -1.53
CA LEU A 129 2.30 -4.24 -1.36
C LEU A 129 2.96 -5.44 -2.01
N ASN A 130 3.27 -6.47 -1.23
CA ASN A 130 3.71 -7.75 -1.79
C ASN A 130 2.66 -8.80 -1.43
N HIS A 131 2.15 -9.55 -2.41
CA HIS A 131 1.03 -10.47 -2.19
C HIS A 131 1.32 -11.85 -2.75
N GLY A 132 1.58 -12.80 -1.85
CA GLY A 132 2.19 -14.08 -2.20
C GLY A 132 3.62 -13.87 -2.67
N THR A 133 4.60 -14.16 -1.80
CA THR A 133 6.05 -14.15 -2.16
C THR A 133 6.70 -15.53 -1.99
N ALA A 134 5.92 -16.49 -1.52
CA ALA A 134 6.26 -17.90 -1.38
C ALA A 134 5.05 -18.80 -1.74
N ALA A 135 3.97 -18.18 -2.22
CA ALA A 135 2.64 -18.74 -2.41
C ALA A 135 2.02 -18.10 -3.64
N LEU A 136 1.42 -18.90 -4.52
CA LEU A 136 0.73 -18.39 -5.69
C LEU A 136 -0.56 -17.66 -5.30
N ALA A 137 -0.76 -16.48 -5.88
CA ALA A 137 -1.91 -15.61 -5.71
C ALA A 137 -2.98 -15.90 -6.77
N SER A 138 -3.74 -16.99 -6.59
CA SER A 138 -4.83 -17.31 -7.52
C SER A 138 -6.03 -16.40 -7.29
N GLY A 139 -6.49 -15.72 -8.34
CA GLY A 139 -7.70 -14.90 -8.28
C GLY A 139 -7.59 -13.67 -7.36
N LEU A 140 -6.39 -13.11 -7.16
CA LEU A 140 -6.25 -11.77 -6.57
C LEU A 140 -6.93 -10.73 -7.46
N ASP A 141 -7.63 -9.79 -6.83
CA ASP A 141 -8.09 -8.53 -7.41
C ASP A 141 -7.44 -7.38 -6.62
N LEU A 142 -6.72 -6.48 -7.29
CA LEU A 142 -5.96 -5.40 -6.64
C LEU A 142 -6.16 -4.07 -7.39
N ASP A 143 -7.02 -3.24 -6.81
CA ASP A 143 -7.36 -1.90 -7.28
C ASP A 143 -6.62 -0.82 -6.49
N TRP A 144 -6.11 0.18 -7.20
CA TRP A 144 -5.53 1.39 -6.65
C TRP A 144 -6.13 2.61 -7.34
N ILE A 145 -6.57 3.60 -6.56
CA ILE A 145 -7.03 4.91 -7.03
C ILE A 145 -6.24 5.98 -6.27
N ILE A 146 -5.36 6.68 -6.99
CA ILE A 146 -4.37 7.58 -6.38
C ILE A 146 -4.55 9.00 -6.90
N GLN A 147 -4.89 9.93 -6.03
CA GLN A 147 -4.94 11.38 -6.31
C GLN A 147 -3.83 12.08 -5.51
N GLY A 148 -2.76 12.51 -6.18
CA GLY A 148 -1.61 13.09 -5.49
C GLY A 148 -0.46 13.51 -6.39
N ASP A 149 0.22 14.61 -6.06
CA ASP A 149 1.28 15.18 -6.89
C ASP A 149 2.53 14.28 -6.97
N ASP A 150 3.00 13.70 -5.85
CA ASP A 150 4.21 12.88 -5.77
C ASP A 150 3.88 11.44 -5.31
N ASN A 151 3.95 10.46 -6.21
CA ASN A 151 3.59 9.07 -5.94
C ASN A 151 4.78 8.12 -6.13
N GLU A 152 5.12 7.35 -5.11
CA GLU A 152 6.07 6.23 -5.18
C GLU A 152 5.38 4.92 -4.81
N ILE A 153 5.15 4.07 -5.80
CA ILE A 153 4.40 2.82 -5.67
C ILE A 153 5.29 1.65 -6.06
N THR A 154 5.43 0.67 -5.16
CA THR A 154 6.13 -0.59 -5.44
C THR A 154 5.23 -1.76 -5.08
N TYR A 155 4.95 -2.68 -6.00
CA TYR A 155 4.21 -3.89 -5.63
C TYR A 155 4.63 -5.13 -6.41
N GLY A 156 4.48 -6.29 -5.76
CA GLY A 156 4.84 -7.59 -6.30
C GLY A 156 3.75 -8.64 -6.06
N ILE A 157 3.59 -9.57 -7.00
CA ILE A 157 2.56 -10.61 -6.99
C ILE A 157 3.15 -11.91 -7.58
N ASP A 158 3.14 -13.02 -6.83
CA ASP A 158 3.36 -14.37 -7.38
C ASP A 158 2.07 -14.85 -8.09
N ILE A 159 1.85 -14.41 -9.33
CA ILE A 159 0.61 -14.56 -10.12
C ILE A 159 0.20 -16.03 -10.36
N ASP A 160 -1.07 -16.34 -10.08
CA ASP A 160 -1.79 -17.51 -10.64
C ASP A 160 -3.21 -17.13 -11.14
N GLY A 161 -3.26 -16.13 -12.01
CA GLY A 161 -4.51 -15.52 -12.47
C GLY A 161 -4.95 -14.33 -11.63
N ALA A 162 -4.01 -13.43 -11.34
CA ALA A 162 -4.26 -12.17 -10.64
C ALA A 162 -4.67 -11.04 -11.61
N THR A 163 -5.50 -10.14 -11.12
CA THR A 163 -5.94 -8.91 -11.80
C THR A 163 -5.47 -7.71 -10.98
N SER A 164 -4.92 -6.69 -11.64
CA SER A 164 -4.63 -5.42 -11.00
C SER A 164 -4.96 -4.23 -11.88
N TYR A 165 -5.62 -3.24 -11.28
CA TYR A 165 -5.89 -1.93 -11.86
C TYR A 165 -5.21 -0.85 -11.02
N LEU A 166 -4.62 0.13 -11.68
CA LEU A 166 -3.97 1.28 -11.06
C LEU A 166 -4.39 2.53 -11.82
N ASP A 167 -5.11 3.43 -11.16
CA ASP A 167 -5.47 4.76 -11.65
C ASP A 167 -4.70 5.81 -10.85
N ILE A 168 -4.02 6.72 -11.55
CA ILE A 168 -3.18 7.76 -10.93
C ILE A 168 -3.45 9.11 -11.58
N ASP A 169 -4.02 10.05 -10.83
CA ASP A 169 -4.00 11.48 -11.17
C ASP A 169 -2.91 12.16 -10.33
N GLY A 170 -1.77 12.46 -10.98
CA GLY A 170 -0.57 12.87 -10.26
C GLY A 170 0.58 13.33 -11.14
N ASP A 171 1.43 14.20 -10.61
CA ASP A 171 2.41 14.95 -11.39
C ASP A 171 3.79 14.30 -11.49
N ASN A 172 4.19 13.49 -10.50
CA ASN A 172 5.44 12.73 -10.46
C ASN A 172 5.17 11.29 -10.00
N ASN A 173 5.13 10.36 -10.95
CA ASN A 173 4.69 8.99 -10.67
C ASN A 173 5.84 7.99 -10.84
N ASN A 174 6.43 7.54 -9.74
CA ASN A 174 7.42 6.45 -9.70
C ASN A 174 6.69 5.12 -9.44
N LEU A 175 6.80 4.17 -10.37
CA LEU A 175 6.16 2.85 -10.26
C LEU A 175 7.18 1.73 -10.48
N THR A 176 7.23 0.78 -9.56
CA THR A 176 7.87 -0.52 -9.76
C THR A 176 6.86 -1.63 -9.55
N TYR A 177 6.51 -2.35 -10.62
CA TYR A 177 5.67 -3.55 -10.55
C TYR A 177 6.49 -4.79 -10.93
N ASP A 178 6.43 -5.82 -10.10
CA ASP A 178 7.07 -7.12 -10.33
C ASP A 178 6.04 -8.24 -10.19
N GLY A 179 5.34 -8.56 -11.28
CA GLY A 179 4.50 -9.74 -11.36
C GLY A 179 5.26 -10.89 -12.02
N ASP A 180 5.49 -11.98 -11.33
CA ASP A 180 5.95 -13.25 -11.94
C ASP A 180 5.03 -14.39 -11.52
N GLY A 181 5.21 -15.62 -12.02
CA GLY A 181 4.45 -16.76 -11.48
C GLY A 181 4.05 -17.83 -12.50
N ALA A 182 2.96 -18.53 -12.19
CA ALA A 182 2.52 -19.71 -12.93
C ALA A 182 1.60 -19.34 -14.11
N ALA A 183 0.45 -18.74 -13.82
CA ALA A 183 -0.53 -18.34 -14.83
C ALA A 183 -0.43 -16.84 -15.17
N GLY A 184 -1.17 -16.42 -16.20
CA GLY A 184 -1.07 -15.07 -16.76
C GLY A 184 -1.73 -14.03 -15.89
N GLY A 185 -1.09 -12.87 -15.74
CA GLY A 185 -1.64 -11.71 -15.05
C GLY A 185 -2.44 -10.80 -15.97
N TYR A 186 -3.39 -10.08 -15.40
CA TYR A 186 -4.01 -8.90 -16.02
C TYR A 186 -3.51 -7.65 -15.30
N PHE A 187 -2.87 -6.74 -16.03
CA PHE A 187 -2.41 -5.45 -15.52
C PHE A 187 -3.02 -4.32 -16.34
N TYR A 188 -3.64 -3.36 -15.65
CA TYR A 188 -4.15 -2.13 -16.24
C TYR A 188 -3.64 -0.91 -15.47
N LEU A 189 -3.13 0.08 -16.20
CA LEU A 189 -2.69 1.35 -15.66
C LEU A 189 -3.35 2.49 -16.45
N ASP A 190 -4.10 3.36 -15.78
CA ASP A 190 -4.44 4.70 -16.28
C ASP A 190 -3.60 5.74 -15.53
N GLN A 191 -3.27 6.83 -16.21
CA GLN A 191 -2.56 7.93 -15.58
C GLN A 191 -2.81 9.26 -16.26
N THR A 192 -3.06 10.29 -15.45
CA THR A 192 -3.07 11.69 -15.83
C THR A 192 -2.02 12.45 -15.02
N GLY A 193 -1.39 13.46 -15.63
CA GLY A 193 -0.42 14.35 -14.97
C GLY A 193 1.03 14.27 -15.48
N ASN A 194 1.89 15.16 -15.00
CA ASN A 194 3.00 15.69 -15.78
C ASN A 194 4.18 14.75 -16.08
N ASN A 195 4.59 13.85 -15.18
CA ASN A 195 5.82 13.07 -15.31
C ASN A 195 5.69 11.66 -14.70
N ARG A 196 6.46 10.71 -15.25
CA ARG A 196 6.49 9.32 -14.76
C ARG A 196 7.86 8.66 -14.88
N ASN A 197 8.16 7.72 -13.98
CA ASN A 197 9.26 6.78 -14.08
C ASN A 197 8.77 5.38 -13.73
N TRP A 198 8.50 4.57 -14.74
CA TRP A 198 7.84 3.28 -14.55
C TRP A 198 8.74 2.11 -14.96
N THR A 199 8.80 1.09 -14.10
CA THR A 199 9.34 -0.24 -14.42
C THR A 199 8.25 -1.26 -14.14
N ILE A 200 7.81 -1.96 -15.19
CA ILE A 200 6.80 -3.00 -15.12
C ILE A 200 7.43 -4.29 -15.62
N LYS A 201 7.41 -5.33 -14.78
CA LYS A 201 7.71 -6.70 -15.16
C LYS A 201 6.45 -7.55 -15.03
N GLN A 202 6.19 -8.38 -16.02
CA GLN A 202 5.11 -9.37 -16.02
C GLN A 202 5.64 -10.68 -16.63
N GLN A 203 5.85 -11.69 -15.80
CA GLN A 203 6.71 -12.83 -16.11
C GLN A 203 6.07 -14.16 -15.69
N SER A 204 4.87 -14.44 -16.20
CA SER A 204 4.27 -15.77 -16.04
C SER A 204 5.05 -16.85 -16.81
N THR A 205 4.77 -18.13 -16.53
CA THR A 205 5.58 -19.26 -17.07
C THR A 205 4.77 -20.34 -17.80
N LEU A 206 3.44 -20.26 -17.78
CA LEU A 206 2.53 -21.27 -18.35
C LEU A 206 1.38 -20.68 -19.18
N ASN A 207 1.29 -19.36 -19.34
CA ASN A 207 0.14 -18.70 -19.97
C ASN A 207 0.53 -17.32 -20.56
N ASN A 208 -0.40 -16.66 -21.24
CA ASN A 208 -0.19 -15.31 -21.75
C ASN A 208 -0.48 -14.25 -20.67
N ASP A 209 0.47 -13.34 -20.47
CA ASP A 209 0.28 -12.11 -19.71
C ASP A 209 -0.43 -11.02 -20.53
N TRP A 210 -1.30 -10.25 -19.88
CA TRP A 210 -1.98 -9.11 -20.48
C TRP A 210 -1.67 -7.82 -19.72
N LEU A 211 -1.26 -6.80 -20.49
CA LEU A 211 -0.91 -5.49 -19.98
C LEU A 211 -1.52 -4.41 -20.87
N LYS A 212 -2.14 -3.40 -20.24
CA LYS A 212 -2.57 -2.16 -20.90
C LYS A 212 -2.17 -0.96 -20.07
N ILE A 213 -1.70 0.08 -20.77
CA ILE A 213 -1.34 1.37 -20.20
C ILE A 213 -2.05 2.45 -21.01
N ILE A 214 -2.72 3.36 -20.31
CA ILE A 214 -3.11 4.68 -20.78
C ILE A 214 -2.31 5.69 -19.94
N SER A 215 -1.74 6.71 -20.57
CA SER A 215 -0.92 7.71 -19.88
C SER A 215 -1.00 9.02 -20.65
N ASN A 216 -1.50 10.06 -19.98
CA ASN A 216 -1.61 11.43 -20.47
C ASN A 216 -0.61 12.31 -19.72
N THR A 217 0.61 12.39 -20.26
CA THR A 217 1.78 12.93 -19.55
C THR A 217 2.65 13.85 -20.42
N SER A 218 3.42 14.72 -19.76
CA SER A 218 4.33 15.68 -20.42
C SER A 218 5.77 15.14 -20.59
N GLY A 219 6.14 14.08 -19.86
CA GLY A 219 7.47 13.49 -19.92
C GLY A 219 7.61 12.18 -19.15
N GLY A 220 8.82 11.62 -19.15
CA GLY A 220 9.17 10.48 -18.30
C GLY A 220 9.60 9.20 -19.01
N THR A 221 9.98 8.20 -18.20
CA THR A 221 10.51 6.89 -18.59
C THR A 221 9.49 5.78 -18.36
N LEU A 222 9.54 4.75 -19.22
CA LEU A 222 8.72 3.54 -19.13
C LEU A 222 9.56 2.35 -19.61
N CYS A 223 9.81 1.43 -18.71
CA CYS A 223 10.38 0.11 -18.94
C CYS A 223 9.26 -0.93 -18.81
N ILE A 224 9.08 -1.76 -19.84
CA ILE A 224 8.19 -2.94 -19.80
C ILE A 224 9.01 -4.16 -20.14
N ILE A 225 8.93 -5.17 -19.29
CA ILE A 225 9.53 -6.48 -19.45
C ILE A 225 8.37 -7.49 -19.38
N GLN A 226 8.04 -8.13 -20.49
CA GLN A 226 7.15 -9.30 -20.50
C GLN A 226 7.95 -10.54 -20.92
N ASN A 227 7.78 -11.66 -20.20
CA ASN A 227 8.66 -12.81 -20.37
C ASN A 227 8.00 -14.16 -19.98
N ASP A 228 7.58 -14.93 -20.98
CA ASP A 228 7.10 -16.31 -20.85
C ASP A 228 8.29 -17.30 -20.83
N GLY A 229 8.91 -17.46 -19.67
CA GLY A 229 9.98 -18.46 -19.42
C GLY A 229 11.36 -18.21 -20.08
N GLY A 230 11.61 -17.04 -20.65
CA GLY A 230 12.92 -16.65 -21.20
C GLY A 230 13.93 -16.17 -20.15
N THR A 231 15.19 -15.94 -20.56
CA THR A 231 16.31 -15.66 -19.65
C THR A 231 17.02 -14.31 -19.87
N SER A 232 16.37 -13.36 -20.55
CA SER A 232 16.98 -12.08 -20.94
C SER A 232 15.99 -10.93 -20.78
N THR A 233 16.20 -10.11 -19.77
CA THR A 233 15.35 -8.97 -19.43
C THR A 233 16.21 -7.77 -19.06
N SER A 234 16.24 -6.73 -19.90
CA SER A 234 16.85 -5.44 -19.56
C SER A 234 16.17 -4.30 -20.31
N CYS A 235 15.82 -3.27 -19.57
CA CYS A 235 15.79 -1.89 -20.03
C CYS A 235 17.15 -1.25 -19.71
#